data_AF-A0A8J1UT79-F1
#
_entry.id   AF-A0A8J1UT79-F1
#
_cell.length_a   1.000
_cell.length_b   1.000
_cell.length_c   1.000
_cell.angle_alpha   90.00
_cell.angle_beta   90.00
_cell.angle_gamma   90.00
#
_symmetry.space_group_name_H-M   'P 1'
#
loop_
_entity.id
_entity.type
_entity.pdbx_description
1 polymer ?
#
loop_
_entity_poly.entity_id
_entity_poly.type
_entity_poly.pdbx_seq_one_letter_code
_entity_poly.pdbx_strand_id
1 'polypeptide(L)'
;SYTGNILWPPGGSFESTCSLDVTYFPFDSQKCTLSFANAMYHGFHQNISSKAGVIMEKYTENGEWNVVKTDVRIFNDFFDMKPYPTIDFIIFLKRKSLYHIVNV
;
A
#
# COMPACT_ATOMS: atom_id res chain seq x y z
N SER A 1 -0.44 5.23 -29.28
CA SER A 1 -0.91 6.62 -29.11
C SER A 1 0.09 7.56 -29.78
N TYR A 2 -0.37 8.59 -30.49
CA TYR A 2 0.47 9.64 -31.08
C TYR A 2 0.62 10.87 -30.15
N THR A 3 0.02 10.82 -28.95
CA THR A 3 -0.03 11.95 -28.01
C THR A 3 1.15 12.04 -27.04
N GLY A 4 2.11 11.11 -27.11
CA GLY A 4 3.23 11.04 -26.16
C GLY A 4 2.90 10.44 -24.78
N ASN A 5 1.66 9.98 -24.57
CA ASN A 5 1.29 9.30 -23.32
C ASN A 5 1.83 7.86 -23.29
N ILE A 6 2.59 7.54 -22.25
CA ILE A 6 3.17 6.21 -22.03
C ILE A 6 2.41 5.51 -20.90
N LEU A 7 1.98 4.27 -21.15
CA LEU A 7 1.46 3.36 -20.13
C LEU A 7 2.49 2.27 -19.89
N TRP A 8 2.97 2.18 -18.66
CA TRP A 8 3.96 1.17 -18.26
C TRP A 8 3.55 0.56 -16.92
N PRO A 9 2.93 -0.63 -16.91
CA PRO A 9 2.59 -1.37 -15.70
C PRO A 9 3.71 -2.38 -15.37
N PRO A 10 4.68 -2.05 -14.50
CA PRO A 10 5.67 -3.02 -14.06
C PRO A 10 5.01 -4.10 -13.19
N GLY A 11 5.43 -5.35 -13.38
CA GLY A 11 5.10 -6.46 -12.48
C GLY A 11 6.24 -6.71 -11.50
N GLY A 12 5.93 -7.17 -10.29
CA GLY A 12 6.95 -7.52 -9.30
C GLY A 12 6.36 -7.90 -7.93
N SER A 13 7.21 -8.47 -7.08
CA SER A 13 6.94 -8.68 -5.67
C SER A 13 7.58 -7.56 -4.86
N PHE A 14 6.80 -6.96 -3.95
CA PHE A 14 7.28 -5.93 -3.04
C PHE A 14 7.24 -6.46 -1.62
N GLU A 15 8.37 -6.39 -0.93
CA GLU A 15 8.45 -6.69 0.50
C GLU A 15 8.38 -5.38 1.28
N SER A 16 7.45 -5.31 2.23
CA SER A 16 7.31 -4.15 3.12
C SER A 16 7.35 -4.61 4.57
N THR A 17 7.91 -3.77 5.43
CA THR A 17 7.87 -4.01 6.87
C THR A 17 6.59 -3.37 7.43
N CYS A 18 5.75 -4.17 8.05
CA CYS A 18 4.54 -3.72 8.73
C CYS A 18 4.64 -4.03 10.22
N SER A 19 4.48 -3.01 11.07
CA SER A 19 4.42 -3.20 12.52
C SER A 19 3.04 -3.75 12.89
N LEU A 20 3.02 -4.91 13.54
CA LEU A 20 1.79 -5.59 13.93
C LEU A 20 1.50 -5.38 15.40
N ASP A 21 0.25 -5.05 15.73
CA ASP A 21 -0.25 -5.04 17.10
C ASP A 21 -1.05 -6.31 17.36
N VAL A 22 -0.53 -7.18 18.24
CA VAL A 22 -1.10 -8.49 18.56
C VAL A 22 -1.85 -8.53 19.89
N THR A 23 -2.15 -7.37 20.48
CA THR A 23 -2.81 -7.26 21.79
C THR A 23 -4.13 -8.05 21.87
N TYR A 24 -4.89 -8.10 20.77
CA TYR A 24 -6.21 -8.76 20.70
C TYR A 24 -6.21 -10.04 19.87
N PHE A 25 -5.07 -10.72 19.74
CA PHE A 25 -5.00 -11.99 19.00
C PHE A 25 -6.06 -13.01 19.50
N PRO A 26 -6.76 -13.75 18.61
CA PRO A 26 -6.69 -13.76 17.15
C PRO A 26 -7.71 -12.82 16.45
N PHE A 27 -8.30 -11.86 17.15
CA PHE A 27 -9.30 -10.90 16.63
C PHE A 27 -8.69 -9.56 16.21
N ASP A 28 -7.37 -9.54 16.02
CA ASP A 28 -6.59 -8.36 15.68
C ASP A 28 -6.88 -7.83 14.28
N SER A 29 -6.70 -6.52 14.13
CA SER A 29 -6.74 -5.81 12.86
C SER A 29 -5.44 -5.05 12.67
N GLN A 30 -4.94 -5.05 11.44
CA GLN A 30 -3.62 -4.53 11.09
C GLN A 30 -3.75 -3.45 10.03
N LYS A 31 -2.85 -2.46 10.08
CA LYS A 31 -2.76 -1.38 9.10
C LYS A 31 -1.35 -1.40 8.52
N CYS A 32 -1.21 -1.91 7.30
CA CYS A 32 0.07 -1.98 6.61
C CYS A 32 0.14 -0.93 5.51
N THR A 33 1.31 -0.31 5.34
CA THR A 33 1.52 0.79 4.39
C THR A 33 2.68 0.46 3.46
N LEU A 34 2.45 0.61 2.16
CA LEU A 34 3.46 0.53 1.12
C LEU A 34 3.70 1.94 0.58
N SER A 35 4.89 2.49 0.85
CA SER A 35 5.26 3.84 0.44
C SER A 35 6.15 3.81 -0.79
N PHE A 36 5.80 4.59 -1.81
CA PHE A 36 6.61 4.74 -3.03
C PHE A 36 6.92 6.22 -3.26
N ALA A 37 8.17 6.50 -3.57
CA ALA A 37 8.66 7.82 -3.93
C ALA A 37 9.76 7.68 -4.98
N ASN A 38 10.02 8.74 -5.73
CA ASN A 38 11.17 8.78 -6.62
C ASN A 38 12.43 9.10 -5.80
N ALA A 39 13.47 8.27 -5.91
CA ALA A 39 14.73 8.49 -5.22
C ALA A 39 15.58 9.63 -5.83
N MET A 40 15.43 9.88 -7.13
CA MET A 40 16.30 10.79 -7.90
C MET A 40 15.67 12.16 -8.16
N TYR A 41 14.34 12.21 -8.26
CA TYR A 41 13.62 13.42 -8.62
C TYR A 41 12.71 13.89 -7.49
N HIS A 42 12.70 15.20 -7.27
CA HIS A 42 11.82 15.88 -6.33
C HIS A 42 10.63 16.54 -7.06
N GLY A 43 9.71 17.12 -6.30
CA GLY A 43 8.40 17.62 -6.73
C GLY A 43 8.43 18.77 -7.74
N PHE A 44 9.57 19.44 -7.92
CA PHE A 44 9.76 20.44 -8.97
C PHE A 44 10.02 19.82 -10.35
N HIS A 45 10.46 18.55 -10.39
CA HIS A 45 10.71 17.82 -11.63
C HIS A 45 9.59 16.84 -11.98
N GLN A 46 8.93 16.29 -10.97
CA GLN A 46 7.91 15.25 -11.14
C GLN A 46 6.74 15.52 -10.20
N ASN A 47 5.53 15.25 -10.68
CA ASN A 47 4.35 15.14 -9.84
C ASN A 47 3.86 13.68 -9.79
N ILE A 48 3.42 13.21 -8.64
CA ILE A 48 2.80 11.90 -8.46
C ILE A 48 1.31 12.12 -8.21
N SER A 49 0.47 11.43 -8.98
CA SER A 49 -0.97 11.42 -8.78
C SER A 49 -1.51 10.01 -8.94
N SER A 50 -2.59 9.70 -8.23
CA SER A 50 -3.33 8.46 -8.43
C SER A 50 -4.72 8.77 -8.92
N LYS A 51 -5.17 8.02 -9.94
CA LYS A 51 -6.55 8.10 -10.46
C LYS A 51 -7.51 7.12 -9.77
N ALA A 52 -6.97 6.07 -9.15
CA ALA A 52 -7.74 5.00 -8.54
C ALA A 52 -7.08 4.53 -7.23
N GLY A 53 -7.88 3.93 -6.35
CA GLY A 53 -7.35 3.21 -5.19
C GLY A 53 -6.59 1.95 -5.61
N VAL A 54 -6.26 1.09 -4.63
CA VAL A 54 -5.71 -0.25 -4.93
C VAL A 54 -6.78 -1.07 -5.67
N ILE A 55 -6.48 -1.49 -6.91
CA ILE A 55 -7.39 -2.30 -7.72
C ILE A 55 -7.27 -3.77 -7.31
N MET A 56 -8.38 -4.36 -6.86
CA MET A 56 -8.42 -5.72 -6.28
C MET A 56 -9.12 -6.76 -7.18
N GLU A 57 -9.43 -6.42 -8.44
CA GLU A 57 -10.18 -7.29 -9.37
C GLU A 57 -9.53 -8.66 -9.62
N LYS A 58 -8.19 -8.71 -9.56
CA LYS A 58 -7.39 -9.94 -9.73
C LYS A 58 -6.77 -10.44 -8.42
N TYR A 59 -7.32 -10.01 -7.28
CA TYR A 59 -6.85 -10.45 -5.97
C TYR A 59 -7.26 -11.90 -5.70
N THR A 60 -6.29 -12.72 -5.29
CA THR A 60 -6.53 -14.05 -4.74
C THR A 60 -6.65 -13.95 -3.23
N GLU A 61 -7.75 -14.46 -2.68
CA GLU A 61 -8.01 -14.43 -1.24
C GLU A 61 -6.90 -15.09 -0.42
N ASN A 62 -6.46 -14.42 0.65
CA ASN A 62 -5.46 -14.94 1.55
C ASN A 62 -6.08 -15.89 2.60
N GLY A 63 -5.37 -16.97 2.96
CA GLY A 63 -5.85 -17.97 3.93
C GLY A 63 -5.95 -17.46 5.37
N GLU A 64 -5.15 -16.47 5.75
CA GLU A 64 -5.00 -15.97 7.11
C GLU A 64 -5.66 -14.59 7.31
N TRP A 65 -5.71 -13.77 6.26
CA TRP A 65 -6.10 -12.37 6.34
C TRP A 65 -7.24 -12.02 5.38
N ASN A 66 -8.20 -11.25 5.88
CA ASN A 66 -9.17 -10.53 5.07
C ASN A 66 -8.67 -9.11 4.81
N VAL A 67 -8.65 -8.69 3.54
CA VAL A 67 -8.48 -7.27 3.20
C VAL A 67 -9.82 -6.57 3.41
N VAL A 68 -9.92 -5.75 4.45
CA VAL A 68 -11.16 -5.06 4.83
C VAL A 68 -11.40 -3.85 3.96
N LYS A 69 -10.35 -3.06 3.72
CA LYS A 69 -10.37 -1.89 2.84
C LYS A 69 -8.96 -1.52 2.42
N THR A 70 -8.87 -0.72 1.37
CA THR A 70 -7.63 -0.10 0.92
C THR A 70 -7.81 1.41 0.88
N ASP A 71 -6.71 2.15 1.02
CA ASP A 71 -6.70 3.60 0.97
C ASP A 71 -5.42 4.10 0.29
N VAL A 72 -5.45 5.30 -0.24
CA VAL A 72 -4.32 5.93 -0.94
C VAL A 72 -4.11 7.33 -0.39
N ARG A 73 -2.90 7.61 0.08
CA ARG A 73 -2.52 8.93 0.55
C ARG A 73 -1.35 9.46 -0.26
N ILE A 74 -1.46 10.69 -0.74
CA ILE A 74 -0.37 11.41 -1.41
C ILE A 74 0.01 12.60 -0.55
N PHE A 75 1.30 12.77 -0.32
CA PHE A 75 1.84 13.88 0.47
C PHE A 75 3.25 14.22 -0.01
N ASN A 76 3.76 15.35 0.46
CA ASN A 76 5.13 15.77 0.18
C ASN A 76 5.92 15.73 1.47
N ASP A 77 6.97 14.90 1.51
CA ASP A 77 8.01 15.01 2.52
C ASP A 77 8.99 16.11 2.10
N PHE A 78 9.47 16.90 3.05
CA PHE A 78 10.42 17.97 2.75
C PHE A 78 11.81 17.60 3.24
N PHE A 79 12.77 17.61 2.31
CA PHE A 79 14.18 17.47 2.61
C PHE A 79 14.96 18.56 1.89
N ASP A 80 15.81 19.29 2.60
CA ASP A 80 16.57 20.43 2.05
C ASP A 80 15.67 21.43 1.29
N MET A 81 14.53 21.80 1.90
CA MET A 81 13.49 22.68 1.34
C MET A 81 12.87 22.21 0.01
N LYS A 82 13.15 20.99 -0.44
CA LYS A 82 12.60 20.41 -1.66
C LYS A 82 11.48 19.43 -1.29
N PRO A 83 10.33 19.47 -1.98
CA PRO A 83 9.26 18.51 -1.77
C PRO A 83 9.61 17.19 -2.45
N TYR A 84 9.41 16.06 -1.78
CA TYR A 84 9.50 14.71 -2.32
C TYR A 84 8.10 14.12 -2.29
N PRO A 85 7.40 14.08 -3.44
CA PRO A 85 6.09 13.47 -3.51
C PRO A 85 6.20 11.98 -3.20
N THR A 86 5.43 11.55 -2.21
CA THR A 86 5.31 10.17 -1.76
C THR A 86 3.86 9.73 -1.89
N ILE A 87 3.65 8.51 -2.37
CA ILE A 87 2.35 7.85 -2.41
C ILE A 87 2.36 6.63 -1.50
N ASP A 88 1.44 6.62 -0.54
CA ASP A 88 1.20 5.51 0.37
C ASP A 88 -0.03 4.72 -0.09
N PHE A 89 0.15 3.42 -0.27
CA PHE A 89 -0.95 2.46 -0.38
C PHE A 89 -1.15 1.79 0.98
N ILE A 90 -2.30 2.04 1.59
CA ILE A 90 -2.64 1.55 2.92
C ILE A 90 -3.60 0.39 2.78
N ILE A 91 -3.25 -0.75 3.38
CA ILE A 91 -4.04 -1.97 3.37
C ILE A 91 -4.47 -2.26 4.80
N PHE A 92 -5.78 -2.31 5.01
CA PHE A 92 -6.37 -2.68 6.30
C PHE A 92 -6.71 -4.16 6.29
N LEU A 93 -6.05 -4.92 7.16
CA LEU A 93 -6.17 -6.36 7.25
C LEU A 93 -6.89 -6.76 8.53
N LYS A 94 -7.69 -7.83 8.48
CA LYS A 94 -8.29 -8.46 9.65
C LYS A 94 -8.01 -9.95 9.63
N ARG A 95 -7.53 -10.50 10.74
CA ARG A 95 -7.21 -11.92 10.84
C ARG A 95 -8.46 -12.80 10.74
N LYS A 96 -8.34 -13.95 10.09
CA LYS A 96 -9.34 -15.02 10.09
C LYS A 96 -9.19 -15.85 11.36
N SER A 97 -9.93 -15.45 12.41
CA SER A 97 -9.76 -16.01 13.75
C SER A 97 -10.18 -17.48 13.89
N LEU A 98 -11.03 -18.01 12.98
CA LEU A 98 -11.62 -19.35 13.12
C LEU A 98 -10.59 -20.47 13.27
N TYR A 99 -9.51 -20.46 12.46
CA TYR A 99 -8.47 -21.48 12.55
C TYR A 99 -7.79 -21.47 13.93
N HIS A 100 -7.48 -20.27 14.45
CA HIS A 100 -6.84 -20.11 15.74
C HIS A 100 -7.76 -20.45 16.93
N ILE A 101 -9.08 -20.30 16.78
CA ILE A 101 -10.03 -20.66 17.85
C ILE A 101 -10.21 -22.17 17.98
N VAL A 102 -10.12 -22.91 16.86
CA VAL A 102 -10.41 -24.36 16.84
C VAL A 102 -9.18 -25.19 17.16
N ASN A 103 -7.98 -24.71 16.82
CA ASN A 103 -6.75 -25.52 16.86
C ASN A 103 -5.71 -25.06 17.90
N VAL A 104 -5.98 -23.97 18.63
CA VAL A 104 -5.12 -23.44 19.71
C VAL A 104 -5.94 -23.33 20.97
#